data_AF-A0A246RNJ3-F1
#
_entry.id   AF-A0A246RNJ3-F1
#
_cell.length_a   1.000
_cell.length_b   1.000
_cell.length_c   1.000
_cell.angle_alpha   90.00
_cell.angle_beta   90.00
_cell.angle_gamma   90.00
#
_symmetry.space_group_name_H-M   'P 1'
#
loop_
_entity.id
_entity.type
_entity.pdbx_description
1 polymer ?
#
loop_
_entity_poly.entity_id
_entity_poly.type
_entity_poly.pdbx_seq_one_letter_code
_entity_poly.pdbx_strand_id
1 'polypeptide(L)'
;MPVLPVLVLLAGCASDGPDAPPTGSPSVPTPVAVDSARDELAALAAAARDRHLTARYTLTGTGGPTREITVTSANDGSWRVDVPGGALGGTADVALAATRDGLFQCGLPSAGRPEPASCVRLGDRDDAVPHRLDPRVQHPFTDWLEVLTDRRTALSVSTATTPPGVPGTCYVVESTAASLHPPLDVGVYCYQPDGTPTFVRAALGTLTLAGPPGPAPDTVPLAGPVVPGEPLGREAGASAEPSPGTS
;
A
#
# COMPACT_ATOMS: atom_id res chain seq x y z
N MET A 1 81.01 -39.12 23.83
CA MET A 1 81.62 -38.79 22.53
C MET A 1 81.47 -37.31 22.28
N PRO A 2 82.58 -36.58 22.05
CA PRO A 2 82.58 -35.14 21.78
C PRO A 2 82.59 -34.89 20.26
N VAL A 3 81.92 -33.84 19.77
CA VAL A 3 82.31 -33.17 18.50
C VAL A 3 82.05 -31.66 18.64
N LEU A 4 83.10 -30.91 18.37
CA LEU A 4 83.29 -29.45 18.41
C LEU A 4 82.53 -28.71 17.27
N PRO A 5 82.47 -27.36 17.32
CA PRO A 5 81.54 -26.49 16.60
C PRO A 5 82.04 -26.08 15.20
N VAL A 6 81.17 -25.43 14.44
CA VAL A 6 81.56 -24.61 13.28
C VAL A 6 80.88 -23.25 13.40
N LEU A 7 81.68 -22.21 13.67
CA LEU A 7 81.35 -20.81 13.43
C LEU A 7 81.78 -20.47 11.99
N VAL A 8 80.88 -19.86 11.22
CA VAL A 8 81.23 -19.13 9.99
C VAL A 8 80.70 -17.70 10.14
N LEU A 9 81.61 -16.74 10.19
CA LEU A 9 81.36 -15.31 9.96
C LEU A 9 81.58 -15.03 8.48
N LEU A 10 80.74 -14.20 7.85
CA LEU A 10 81.07 -13.33 6.72
C LEU A 10 79.99 -12.24 6.53
N ALA A 11 80.48 -11.03 6.22
CA ALA A 11 79.86 -9.75 5.85
C ALA A 11 78.52 -9.81 5.07
N GLY A 12 77.58 -8.86 5.14
CA GLY A 12 77.68 -7.40 5.16
C GLY A 12 77.29 -6.84 3.78
N CYS A 13 76.14 -6.15 3.67
CA CYS A 13 75.85 -5.00 2.79
C CYS A 13 74.35 -4.64 2.78
N ALA A 14 74.09 -3.34 2.85
CA ALA A 14 72.77 -2.71 2.87
C ALA A 14 72.01 -2.85 1.54
N SER A 15 70.67 -2.90 1.61
CA SER A 15 69.77 -2.53 0.52
C SER A 15 68.39 -2.15 1.06
N ASP A 16 67.90 -1.03 0.53
CA ASP A 16 66.63 -0.33 0.76
C ASP A 16 65.35 -1.17 0.53
N GLY A 17 64.30 -0.87 1.31
CA GLY A 17 62.85 -0.92 0.99
C GLY A 17 62.17 -2.29 0.73
N PRO A 18 60.88 -2.49 1.10
CA PRO A 18 59.79 -1.56 0.79
C PRO A 18 58.84 -1.20 1.96
N ASP A 19 58.11 -0.11 1.71
CA ASP A 19 57.15 0.59 2.55
C ASP A 19 56.14 -0.26 3.33
N ALA A 20 55.85 0.21 4.54
CA ALA A 20 54.71 -0.24 5.33
C ALA A 20 53.41 -0.02 4.54
N PRO A 21 52.47 -0.98 4.54
CA PRO A 21 51.18 -0.79 3.89
C PRO A 21 50.46 0.39 4.55
N PRO A 22 49.74 1.23 3.79
CA PRO A 22 48.94 2.28 4.39
C PRO A 22 47.91 1.65 5.32
N THR A 23 47.90 2.08 6.58
CA THR A 23 46.75 1.92 7.48
C THR A 23 45.59 2.69 6.87
N GLY A 24 44.89 2.06 5.92
CA GLY A 24 43.55 2.45 5.54
C GLY A 24 42.68 2.29 6.78
N SER A 25 42.19 3.40 7.33
CA SER A 25 41.08 3.36 8.26
C SER A 25 40.00 2.47 7.66
N PRO A 26 39.45 1.48 8.40
CA PRO A 26 38.33 0.71 7.89
C PRO A 26 37.22 1.71 7.57
N SER A 27 36.93 1.85 6.28
CA SER A 27 35.76 2.58 5.82
C SER A 27 34.58 1.78 6.35
N VAL A 28 33.96 2.27 7.41
CA VAL A 28 32.71 1.69 7.93
C VAL A 28 31.76 1.64 6.74
N PRO A 29 31.31 0.47 6.30
CA PRO A 29 30.29 0.42 5.26
C PRO A 29 29.09 1.19 5.80
N THR A 30 28.45 2.01 4.97
CA THR A 30 27.18 2.68 5.31
C THR A 30 26.01 1.85 4.76
N PRO A 31 25.48 0.85 5.50
CA PRO A 31 24.21 0.23 5.17
C PRO A 31 22.99 0.90 5.83
N VAL A 32 23.15 2.00 6.57
CA VAL A 32 22.14 2.39 7.58
C VAL A 32 20.89 3.11 7.02
N ALA A 33 21.01 3.88 5.93
CA ALA A 33 19.94 4.80 5.51
C ALA A 33 18.76 4.12 4.77
N VAL A 34 19.02 3.05 4.02
CA VAL A 34 17.96 2.29 3.30
C VAL A 34 17.20 1.40 4.27
N ASP A 35 17.92 0.74 5.19
CA ASP A 35 17.31 -0.07 6.23
C ASP A 35 16.46 0.79 7.19
N SER A 36 16.91 2.00 7.53
CA SER A 36 16.13 2.89 8.40
C SER A 36 14.83 3.38 7.76
N ALA A 37 14.85 3.79 6.48
CA ALA A 37 13.63 4.25 5.80
C ALA A 37 12.59 3.12 5.65
N ARG A 38 13.06 1.90 5.40
CA ARG A 38 12.18 0.72 5.33
C ARG A 38 11.58 0.39 6.70
N ASP A 39 12.39 0.39 7.75
CA ASP A 39 11.91 0.12 9.11
C ASP A 39 10.93 1.21 9.61
N GLU A 40 11.20 2.48 9.30
CA GLU A 40 10.29 3.58 9.63
C GLU A 40 8.95 3.46 8.90
N LEU A 41 8.95 3.17 7.59
CA LEU A 41 7.72 2.94 6.85
C LEU A 41 6.96 1.71 7.38
N ALA A 42 7.66 0.62 7.71
CA ALA A 42 7.05 -0.57 8.28
C ALA A 42 6.40 -0.26 9.65
N ALA A 43 7.04 0.56 10.49
CA ALA A 43 6.48 0.99 11.76
C ALA A 43 5.21 1.84 11.58
N LEU A 44 5.21 2.76 10.60
CA LEU A 44 4.05 3.59 10.27
C LEU A 44 2.91 2.76 9.67
N ALA A 45 3.23 1.78 8.82
CA ALA A 45 2.24 0.84 8.28
C ALA A 45 1.66 -0.07 9.37
N ALA A 46 2.47 -0.52 10.34
CA ALA A 46 1.97 -1.25 11.50
C ALA A 46 1.03 -0.38 12.35
N ALA A 47 1.40 0.88 12.63
CA ALA A 47 0.53 1.83 13.31
C ALA A 47 -0.77 2.07 12.54
N ALA A 48 -0.71 2.11 11.19
CA ALA A 48 -1.89 2.25 10.34
C ALA A 48 -2.85 1.05 10.46
N ARG A 49 -2.33 -0.17 10.62
CA ARG A 49 -3.15 -1.39 10.83
C ARG A 49 -3.90 -1.35 12.15
N ASP A 50 -3.25 -0.82 13.19
CA ASP A 50 -3.85 -0.67 14.53
C ASP A 50 -4.76 0.56 14.61
N ARG A 51 -4.83 1.37 13.55
CA ARG A 51 -5.61 2.61 13.52
C ARG A 51 -7.05 2.36 13.08
N HIS A 52 -7.98 2.69 13.96
CA HIS A 52 -9.42 2.73 13.67
C HIS A 52 -9.89 4.18 13.58
N LEU A 53 -10.55 4.55 12.49
CA LEU A 53 -10.95 5.94 12.20
C LEU A 53 -12.07 6.01 11.16
N THR A 54 -12.65 7.21 11.02
CA THR A 54 -13.42 7.59 9.82
C THR A 54 -12.72 8.76 9.15
N ALA A 55 -12.31 8.63 7.88
CA ALA A 55 -11.59 9.67 7.15
C ALA A 55 -12.15 9.88 5.74
N ARG A 56 -11.92 11.08 5.21
CA ARG A 56 -12.27 11.46 3.84
C ARG A 56 -11.02 11.73 3.04
N TYR A 57 -10.99 11.24 1.82
CA TYR A 57 -9.86 11.37 0.91
C TYR A 57 -10.32 11.91 -0.43
N THR A 58 -9.54 12.83 -0.99
CA THR A 58 -9.71 13.27 -2.37
C THR A 58 -8.92 12.35 -3.28
N LEU A 59 -9.59 11.71 -4.25
CA LEU A 59 -8.98 10.88 -5.27
C LEU A 59 -8.90 11.63 -6.61
N THR A 60 -7.71 11.66 -7.19
CA THR A 60 -7.42 12.29 -8.49
C THR A 60 -6.57 11.39 -9.39
N GLY A 61 -6.49 11.71 -10.69
CA GLY A 61 -5.56 11.05 -11.62
C GLY A 61 -6.00 9.68 -12.15
N THR A 62 -7.27 9.30 -11.99
CA THR A 62 -7.82 8.00 -12.44
C THR A 62 -8.52 8.05 -13.80
N GLY A 63 -8.27 9.09 -14.61
CA GLY A 63 -8.96 9.30 -15.90
C GLY A 63 -10.39 9.83 -15.78
N GLY A 64 -10.90 10.02 -14.56
CA GLY A 64 -12.20 10.62 -14.25
C GLY A 64 -12.09 11.91 -13.42
N PRO A 65 -13.24 12.51 -13.05
CA PRO A 65 -13.26 13.71 -12.20
C PRO A 65 -12.71 13.41 -10.80
N THR A 66 -12.26 14.47 -10.13
CA THR A 66 -11.94 14.42 -8.71
C THR A 66 -13.14 13.94 -7.91
N ARG A 67 -12.92 12.98 -7.01
CA ARG A 67 -13.96 12.38 -6.17
C ARG A 67 -13.53 12.31 -4.72
N GLU A 68 -14.51 12.40 -3.83
CA GLU A 68 -14.29 12.23 -2.39
C GLU A 68 -14.62 10.78 -2.00
N ILE A 69 -13.65 10.08 -1.45
CA ILE A 69 -13.74 8.72 -0.92
C ILE A 69 -13.90 8.81 0.58
N THR A 70 -14.80 7.99 1.16
CA THR A 70 -14.89 7.85 2.61
C THR A 70 -14.37 6.49 3.03
N VAL A 71 -13.49 6.47 4.03
CA VAL A 71 -12.91 5.26 4.61
C VAL A 71 -13.31 5.19 6.07
N THR A 72 -13.84 4.05 6.49
CA THR A 72 -14.16 3.74 7.88
C THR A 72 -13.47 2.45 8.27
N SER A 73 -12.70 2.49 9.36
CA SER A 73 -12.12 1.33 10.06
C SER A 73 -12.66 1.36 11.50
N ALA A 74 -13.35 0.30 11.90
CA ALA A 74 -14.02 0.19 13.20
C ALA A 74 -13.17 -0.57 14.23
N ASN A 75 -13.54 -0.43 15.51
CA ASN A 75 -12.81 -1.04 16.64
C ASN A 75 -12.82 -2.59 16.62
N ASP A 76 -13.80 -3.22 15.96
CA ASP A 76 -13.86 -4.68 15.74
C ASP A 76 -13.09 -5.15 14.49
N GLY A 77 -12.33 -4.24 13.87
CA GLY A 77 -11.58 -4.44 12.64
C GLY A 77 -12.43 -4.54 11.37
N SER A 78 -13.75 -4.36 11.44
CA SER A 78 -14.56 -4.21 10.24
C SER A 78 -14.20 -2.90 9.54
N TRP A 79 -14.30 -2.88 8.22
CA TRP A 79 -13.97 -1.71 7.43
C TRP A 79 -14.96 -1.51 6.29
N ARG A 80 -15.05 -0.26 5.81
CA ARG A 80 -15.81 0.11 4.62
C ARG A 80 -15.15 1.27 3.89
N VAL A 81 -15.18 1.20 2.57
CA VAL A 81 -14.70 2.25 1.68
C VAL A 81 -15.79 2.59 0.67
N ASP A 82 -16.28 3.83 0.74
CA ASP A 82 -17.28 4.39 -0.16
C ASP A 82 -16.61 5.10 -1.34
N VAL A 83 -16.94 4.66 -2.54
CA VAL A 83 -16.28 5.03 -3.79
C VAL A 83 -17.30 5.59 -4.78
N PRO A 84 -17.47 6.92 -4.83
CA PRO A 84 -18.23 7.55 -5.89
C PRO A 84 -17.64 7.24 -7.28
N GLY A 85 -18.50 6.88 -8.23
CA GLY A 85 -18.11 6.41 -9.55
C GLY A 85 -17.17 5.20 -9.52
N GLY A 86 -17.31 4.32 -8.53
CA GLY A 86 -16.48 3.12 -8.39
C GLY A 86 -16.88 1.96 -9.31
N ALA A 87 -18.06 2.01 -9.93
CA ALA A 87 -18.57 0.95 -10.79
C ALA A 87 -19.21 1.48 -12.10
N LEU A 88 -19.49 0.54 -13.01
CA LEU A 88 -20.16 0.76 -14.30
C LEU A 88 -19.54 1.90 -15.12
N GLY A 89 -18.21 1.91 -15.24
CA GLY A 89 -17.47 2.93 -15.97
C GLY A 89 -17.53 4.32 -15.34
N GLY A 90 -17.80 4.41 -14.03
CA GLY A 90 -17.85 5.67 -13.29
C GLY A 90 -19.26 6.24 -13.09
N THR A 91 -20.30 5.51 -13.48
CA THR A 91 -21.70 5.97 -13.39
C THR A 91 -22.41 5.53 -12.11
N ALA A 92 -21.88 4.49 -11.45
CA ALA A 92 -22.44 3.95 -10.21
C ALA A 92 -21.48 4.13 -9.04
N ASP A 93 -22.05 4.49 -7.90
CA ASP A 93 -21.33 4.59 -6.63
C ASP A 93 -21.40 3.24 -5.92
N VAL A 94 -20.28 2.82 -5.32
CA VAL A 94 -20.20 1.54 -4.60
C VAL A 94 -19.53 1.72 -3.25
N ALA A 95 -19.87 0.86 -2.32
CA ALA A 95 -19.11 0.64 -1.10
C ALA A 95 -18.54 -0.77 -1.10
N LEU A 96 -17.26 -0.92 -0.76
CA LEU A 96 -16.69 -2.20 -0.36
C LEU A 96 -16.66 -2.25 1.16
N ALA A 97 -17.07 -3.37 1.75
CA ALA A 97 -17.05 -3.53 3.19
C ALA A 97 -16.67 -4.95 3.59
N ALA A 98 -15.80 -5.09 4.57
CA ALA A 98 -15.57 -6.36 5.25
C ALA A 98 -16.08 -6.26 6.69
N THR A 99 -16.92 -7.21 7.06
CA THR A 99 -17.45 -7.35 8.41
C THR A 99 -17.15 -8.77 8.92
N ARG A 100 -17.53 -9.08 10.16
CA ARG A 100 -17.47 -10.46 10.66
C ARG A 100 -18.27 -11.47 9.80
N ASP A 101 -19.27 -11.01 9.05
CA ASP A 101 -20.17 -11.86 8.27
C ASP A 101 -19.67 -12.11 6.82
N GLY A 102 -18.63 -11.39 6.39
CA GLY A 102 -17.99 -11.57 5.09
C GLY A 102 -17.52 -10.28 4.44
N LEU A 103 -17.10 -10.41 3.19
CA LEU A 103 -16.80 -9.32 2.27
C LEU A 103 -18.02 -9.02 1.40
N PHE A 104 -18.33 -7.74 1.23
CA PHE A 104 -19.51 -7.27 0.52
C PHE A 104 -19.19 -6.12 -0.44
N GLN A 105 -19.93 -6.07 -1.54
CA GLN A 105 -20.07 -4.88 -2.36
C GLN A 105 -21.50 -4.36 -2.25
N CYS A 106 -21.65 -3.09 -1.93
CA CYS A 106 -22.94 -2.40 -1.92
C CYS A 106 -23.02 -1.43 -3.07
N GLY A 107 -24.09 -1.50 -3.86
CA GLY A 107 -24.46 -0.41 -4.76
C GLY A 107 -25.08 0.72 -3.94
N LEU A 108 -24.59 1.94 -4.09
CA LEU A 108 -25.12 3.11 -3.40
C LEU A 108 -26.09 3.87 -4.31
N PRO A 109 -27.01 4.67 -3.74
CA PRO A 109 -27.82 5.59 -4.53
C PRO A 109 -26.92 6.63 -5.21
N SER A 110 -27.00 6.73 -6.53
CA SER A 110 -26.26 7.69 -7.35
C SER A 110 -27.09 8.13 -8.56
N ALA A 111 -26.59 9.11 -9.33
CA ALA A 111 -27.27 9.56 -10.54
C ALA A 111 -27.47 8.44 -11.58
N GLY A 112 -26.53 7.50 -11.69
CA GLY A 112 -26.62 6.32 -12.57
C GLY A 112 -27.31 5.11 -11.94
N ARG A 113 -27.65 5.16 -10.65
CA ARG A 113 -28.31 4.09 -9.90
C ARG A 113 -29.22 4.68 -8.81
N PRO A 114 -30.44 5.12 -9.13
CA PRO A 114 -31.32 5.79 -8.18
C PRO A 114 -31.91 4.86 -7.11
N GLU A 115 -31.74 3.55 -7.24
CA GLU A 115 -32.26 2.56 -6.31
C GLU A 115 -31.66 2.72 -4.90
N PRO A 116 -32.40 2.33 -3.85
CA PRO A 116 -31.86 2.23 -2.51
C PRO A 116 -30.57 1.41 -2.45
N ALA A 117 -29.76 1.67 -1.43
CA ALA A 117 -28.55 0.90 -1.21
C ALA A 117 -28.88 -0.59 -1.02
N SER A 118 -28.10 -1.46 -1.63
CA SER A 118 -28.24 -2.91 -1.47
C SER A 118 -26.87 -3.57 -1.61
N CYS A 119 -26.61 -4.61 -0.84
CA CYS A 119 -25.32 -5.29 -0.78
C CYS A 119 -25.40 -6.73 -1.30
N VAL A 120 -24.31 -7.17 -1.92
CA VAL A 120 -24.11 -8.55 -2.36
C VAL A 120 -22.86 -9.08 -1.66
N ARG A 121 -22.93 -10.32 -1.15
CA ARG A 121 -21.77 -11.00 -0.55
C ARG A 121 -20.81 -11.43 -1.65
N LEU A 122 -19.54 -11.06 -1.52
CA LEU A 122 -18.47 -11.45 -2.43
C LEU A 122 -17.73 -12.70 -1.97
N GLY A 123 -17.59 -12.87 -0.66
CA GLY A 123 -16.78 -13.93 -0.06
C GLY A 123 -16.74 -13.83 1.46
N ASP A 124 -15.78 -14.55 2.04
CA ASP A 124 -15.44 -14.44 3.45
C ASP A 124 -14.70 -13.12 3.73
N ARG A 125 -14.55 -12.77 5.01
CA ARG A 125 -14.07 -11.45 5.44
C ARG A 125 -12.71 -11.09 4.85
N ASP A 126 -11.81 -12.06 4.82
CA ASP A 126 -10.40 -11.88 4.45
C ASP A 126 -10.13 -12.28 2.99
N ASP A 127 -11.19 -12.60 2.23
CA ASP A 127 -11.06 -12.89 0.80
C ASP A 127 -10.64 -11.63 0.03
N ALA A 128 -9.89 -11.83 -1.06
CA ALA A 128 -9.55 -10.76 -1.97
C ALA A 128 -10.78 -10.31 -2.78
N VAL A 129 -10.91 -9.00 -2.99
CA VAL A 129 -11.90 -8.45 -3.92
C VAL A 129 -11.59 -8.96 -5.33
N PRO A 130 -12.54 -9.60 -6.04
CA PRO A 130 -12.31 -10.05 -7.40
C PRO A 130 -11.89 -8.88 -8.32
N HIS A 131 -10.84 -9.07 -9.12
CA HIS A 131 -10.22 -7.99 -9.91
C HIS A 131 -11.21 -7.18 -10.77
N ARG A 132 -12.22 -7.85 -11.36
CA ARG A 132 -13.26 -7.21 -12.18
C ARG A 132 -14.18 -6.24 -11.40
N LEU A 133 -14.19 -6.35 -10.07
CA LEU A 133 -15.01 -5.56 -9.14
C LEU A 133 -14.18 -4.54 -8.37
N ASP A 134 -12.85 -4.58 -8.52
CA ASP A 134 -11.90 -3.91 -7.64
C ASP A 134 -11.65 -2.44 -8.07
N PRO A 135 -12.09 -1.45 -7.27
CA PRO A 135 -11.80 -0.03 -7.51
C PRO A 135 -10.38 0.36 -7.07
N ARG A 136 -9.64 -0.55 -6.42
CA ARG A 136 -8.25 -0.46 -5.93
C ARG A 136 -8.02 0.48 -4.74
N VAL A 137 -8.98 1.35 -4.45
CA VAL A 137 -8.83 2.42 -3.45
C VAL A 137 -8.84 1.93 -2.00
N GLN A 138 -9.32 0.72 -1.75
CA GLN A 138 -9.33 0.12 -0.41
C GLN A 138 -7.93 -0.34 0.03
N HIS A 139 -7.10 -0.78 -0.92
CA HIS A 139 -5.85 -1.47 -0.61
C HIS A 139 -4.86 -0.72 0.30
N PRO A 140 -4.65 0.61 0.15
CA PRO A 140 -3.77 1.36 1.04
C PRO A 140 -4.19 1.33 2.51
N PHE A 141 -5.46 1.00 2.78
CA PHE A 141 -6.06 0.97 4.11
C PHE A 141 -6.26 -0.46 4.62
N THR A 142 -6.01 -1.47 3.78
CA THR A 142 -6.28 -2.88 4.06
C THR A 142 -5.00 -3.71 3.87
N ASP A 143 -4.93 -4.48 2.79
CA ASP A 143 -3.95 -5.54 2.54
C ASP A 143 -2.54 -5.02 2.23
N TRP A 144 -2.39 -3.84 1.62
CA TRP A 144 -1.04 -3.31 1.33
C TRP A 144 -0.25 -3.01 2.60
N LEU A 145 -0.93 -2.72 3.72
CA LEU A 145 -0.26 -2.49 4.99
C LEU A 145 0.49 -3.74 5.46
N GLU A 146 -0.07 -4.94 5.22
CA GLU A 146 0.61 -6.18 5.57
C GLU A 146 1.90 -6.35 4.75
N VAL A 147 1.83 -6.06 3.46
CA VAL A 147 2.97 -6.14 2.54
C VAL A 147 4.08 -5.15 2.93
N LEU A 148 3.70 -3.93 3.32
CA LEU A 148 4.63 -2.89 3.81
C LEU A 148 5.29 -3.29 5.13
N THR A 149 4.60 -4.05 5.98
CA THR A 149 5.18 -4.59 7.24
C THR A 149 6.03 -5.84 7.03
N ASP A 150 5.86 -6.57 5.92
CA ASP A 150 6.65 -7.77 5.65
C ASP A 150 8.07 -7.43 5.16
N ARG A 151 9.04 -7.72 6.02
CA ARG A 151 10.48 -7.56 5.72
C ARG A 151 10.98 -8.47 4.61
N ARG A 152 10.25 -9.54 4.28
CA ARG A 152 10.62 -10.49 3.21
C ARG A 152 10.18 -10.00 1.82
N THR A 153 9.30 -9.00 1.74
CA THR A 153 8.87 -8.45 0.44
C THR A 153 10.04 -7.76 -0.26
N ALA A 154 10.23 -8.04 -1.54
CA ALA A 154 11.28 -7.45 -2.37
C ALA A 154 10.97 -5.98 -2.75
N LEU A 155 11.04 -5.10 -1.76
CA LEU A 155 10.83 -3.65 -1.88
C LEU A 155 12.11 -2.86 -1.60
N SER A 156 12.31 -1.78 -2.34
CA SER A 156 13.25 -0.71 -2.03
C SER A 156 12.45 0.47 -1.49
N VAL A 157 12.90 1.04 -0.37
CA VAL A 157 12.23 2.15 0.29
C VAL A 157 13.24 3.26 0.53
N SER A 158 12.86 4.49 0.18
CA SER A 158 13.64 5.70 0.46
C SER A 158 12.73 6.84 0.92
N THR A 159 13.27 7.81 1.64
CA THR A 159 12.52 9.00 2.04
C THR A 159 12.16 9.85 0.81
N ALA A 160 10.94 10.35 0.76
CA ALA A 160 10.47 11.24 -0.30
C ALA A 160 10.28 12.67 0.22
N THR A 161 10.41 13.65 -0.67
CA THR A 161 9.98 15.02 -0.38
C THR A 161 8.47 15.05 -0.15
N THR A 162 8.05 15.57 1.00
CA THR A 162 6.62 15.73 1.33
C THR A 162 5.96 16.72 0.37
N PRO A 163 4.86 16.34 -0.30
CA PRO A 163 4.10 17.27 -1.13
C PRO A 163 3.58 18.48 -0.34
N PRO A 164 3.45 19.67 -0.95
CA PRO A 164 2.92 20.84 -0.27
C PRO A 164 1.53 20.59 0.33
N GLY A 165 1.33 20.98 1.59
CA GLY A 165 0.05 20.85 2.28
C GLY A 165 -0.28 19.42 2.75
N VAL A 166 0.59 18.44 2.52
CA VAL A 166 0.46 17.08 3.04
C VAL A 166 1.19 16.99 4.38
N PRO A 167 0.52 16.63 5.49
CA PRO A 167 1.20 16.40 6.76
C PRO A 167 1.88 15.02 6.79
N GLY A 168 2.90 14.89 7.63
CA GLY A 168 3.58 13.61 7.90
C GLY A 168 4.88 13.39 7.13
N THR A 169 5.35 12.15 7.16
CA THR A 169 6.59 11.70 6.51
C THR A 169 6.25 10.84 5.30
N CYS A 170 6.97 11.05 4.20
CA CYS A 170 6.71 10.39 2.92
C CYS A 170 7.86 9.47 2.52
N TYR A 171 7.51 8.39 1.84
CA TYR A 171 8.45 7.40 1.34
C TYR A 171 8.13 7.05 -0.10
N VAL A 172 9.18 6.86 -0.91
CA VAL A 172 9.07 6.22 -2.22
C VAL A 172 9.24 4.72 -2.02
N VAL A 173 8.31 3.94 -2.53
CA VAL A 173 8.34 2.48 -2.53
C VAL A 173 8.47 1.99 -3.97
N GLU A 174 9.51 1.21 -4.22
CA GLU A 174 9.82 0.61 -5.50
C GLU A 174 9.93 -0.92 -5.35
N SER A 175 9.65 -1.66 -6.42
CA SER A 175 9.90 -3.10 -6.46
C SER A 175 11.34 -3.36 -6.84
N THR A 176 12.03 -4.24 -6.11
CA THR A 176 13.35 -4.77 -6.52
C THR A 176 13.22 -6.11 -7.27
N ALA A 177 12.00 -6.62 -7.40
CA ALA A 177 11.68 -7.83 -8.15
C ALA A 177 10.97 -7.51 -9.47
N ALA A 178 11.27 -8.28 -10.51
CA ALA A 178 10.48 -8.33 -11.73
C ALA A 178 9.26 -9.23 -11.49
N SER A 179 8.20 -8.69 -10.89
CA SER A 179 6.90 -9.37 -10.78
C SER A 179 5.92 -8.82 -11.79
N LEU A 180 5.16 -9.71 -12.44
CA LEU A 180 4.03 -9.33 -13.29
C LEU A 180 2.82 -8.88 -12.46
N HIS A 181 2.75 -9.27 -11.19
CA HIS A 181 1.68 -8.94 -10.26
C HIS A 181 2.30 -8.57 -8.92
N PRO A 182 2.77 -7.31 -8.76
CA PRO A 182 3.34 -6.89 -7.49
C PRO A 182 2.24 -6.88 -6.41
N PRO A 183 2.56 -7.27 -5.16
CA PRO A 183 1.59 -7.38 -4.07
C PRO A 183 1.07 -6.01 -3.58
N LEU A 184 1.75 -4.92 -3.94
CA LEU A 184 1.26 -3.55 -3.78
C LEU A 184 1.65 -2.71 -5.00
N ASP A 185 1.02 -1.56 -5.17
CA ASP A 185 1.48 -0.60 -6.16
C ASP A 185 2.73 0.14 -5.69
N VAL A 186 3.72 0.26 -6.56
CA VAL A 186 4.86 1.16 -6.35
C VAL A 186 4.39 2.62 -6.41
N GLY A 187 5.01 3.48 -5.62
CA GLY A 187 4.52 4.85 -5.48
C GLY A 187 5.08 5.63 -4.32
N VAL A 188 4.40 6.73 -3.97
CA VAL A 188 4.72 7.55 -2.80
C VAL A 188 3.63 7.38 -1.75
N TYR A 189 4.05 7.04 -0.54
CA TYR A 189 3.19 6.81 0.62
C TYR A 189 3.58 7.75 1.75
N CYS A 190 2.64 8.53 2.25
CA CYS A 190 2.85 9.45 3.36
C CYS A 190 1.92 9.11 4.52
N TYR A 191 2.48 9.14 5.72
CA TYR A 191 1.77 8.82 6.95
C TYR A 191 2.02 9.89 8.01
N GLN A 192 1.01 10.17 8.83
CA GLN A 192 1.23 10.85 10.12
C GLN A 192 1.91 9.91 11.11
N PRO A 193 2.49 10.43 12.21
CA PRO A 193 3.13 9.61 13.24
C PRO A 193 2.21 8.55 13.89
N ASP A 194 0.88 8.73 13.83
CA ASP A 194 -0.10 7.78 14.34
C ASP A 194 -0.49 6.69 13.33
N GLY A 195 0.16 6.66 12.16
CA GLY A 195 -0.15 5.71 11.09
C GLY A 195 -1.30 6.14 10.18
N THR A 196 -1.91 7.32 10.35
CA THR A 196 -2.95 7.80 9.42
C THR A 196 -2.34 8.05 8.03
N PRO A 197 -2.80 7.40 6.95
CA PRO A 197 -2.37 7.72 5.60
C PRO A 197 -2.81 9.14 5.24
N THR A 198 -1.89 9.98 4.79
CA THR A 198 -2.18 11.39 4.42
C THR A 198 -2.12 11.62 2.93
N PHE A 199 -1.30 10.85 2.23
CA PHE A 199 -1.13 10.93 0.80
C PHE A 199 -0.63 9.59 0.26
N VAL A 200 -1.28 9.10 -0.79
CA VAL A 200 -0.85 7.90 -1.53
C VAL A 200 -0.91 8.24 -3.01
N ARG A 201 0.22 8.19 -3.71
CA ARG A 201 0.29 8.31 -5.17
C ARG A 201 0.84 7.01 -5.73
N ALA A 202 -0.01 6.27 -6.43
CA ALA A 202 0.30 4.95 -6.97
C ALA A 202 -0.46 4.73 -8.29
N ALA A 203 -0.49 3.51 -8.83
CA ALA A 203 -1.23 3.23 -10.07
C ALA A 203 -2.75 3.36 -9.89
N LEU A 204 -3.26 3.36 -8.66
CA LEU A 204 -4.66 3.73 -8.34
C LEU A 204 -4.99 5.21 -8.52
N GLY A 205 -4.00 6.07 -8.83
CA GLY A 205 -4.13 7.52 -8.79
C GLY A 205 -3.53 8.13 -7.53
N THR A 206 -4.01 9.31 -7.15
CA THR A 206 -3.55 10.03 -5.95
C THR A 206 -4.70 10.21 -4.95
N LEU A 207 -4.55 9.63 -3.76
CA LEU A 207 -5.40 9.86 -2.59
C LEU A 207 -4.73 10.90 -1.68
N THR A 208 -5.47 11.93 -1.29
CA THR A 208 -5.01 12.95 -0.34
C THR A 208 -6.04 13.10 0.77
N LEU A 209 -5.61 13.08 2.04
CA LEU A 209 -6.49 13.28 3.18
C LEU A 209 -7.15 14.67 3.12
N ALA A 210 -8.48 14.71 3.10
CA ALA A 210 -9.27 15.92 2.85
C ALA A 210 -9.59 16.72 4.13
N GLY A 211 -9.21 16.21 5.31
CA GLY A 211 -9.45 16.84 6.60
C GLY A 211 -9.05 15.92 7.77
N PRO A 212 -9.18 16.38 9.03
CA PRO A 212 -8.87 15.56 10.18
C PRO A 212 -9.78 14.31 10.24
N PRO A 213 -9.23 13.11 10.53
CA PRO A 213 -10.05 11.92 10.75
C PRO A 213 -10.97 12.07 11.97
N GLY A 214 -12.19 11.56 11.85
CA GLY A 214 -13.13 11.38 12.95
C GLY A 214 -12.90 10.09 13.74
N PRO A 215 -13.64 9.89 14.84
CA PRO A 215 -13.54 8.68 15.66
C PRO A 215 -13.99 7.44 14.89
N ALA A 216 -13.45 6.28 15.30
CA ALA A 216 -13.93 4.98 14.84
C ALA A 216 -15.30 4.66 15.43
N PRO A 217 -16.24 4.09 14.65
CA PRO A 217 -17.37 3.39 15.22
C PRO A 217 -16.93 2.06 15.85
N ASP A 218 -17.78 1.48 16.69
CA ASP A 218 -17.52 0.15 17.26
C ASP A 218 -17.55 -0.95 16.19
N THR A 219 -18.45 -0.82 15.22
CA THR A 219 -18.60 -1.72 14.08
C THR A 219 -19.05 -0.95 12.85
N VAL A 220 -18.66 -1.40 11.67
CA VAL A 220 -19.06 -0.81 10.40
C VAL A 220 -20.42 -1.36 9.96
N PRO A 221 -21.43 -0.51 9.75
CA PRO A 221 -22.67 -0.94 9.12
C PRO A 221 -22.51 -1.08 7.60
N LEU A 222 -23.11 -2.13 7.04
CA LEU A 222 -23.35 -2.22 5.60
C LEU A 222 -24.25 -1.06 5.14
N ALA A 223 -24.05 -0.59 3.91
CA ALA A 223 -24.79 0.55 3.37
C ALA A 223 -26.29 0.24 3.14
N GLY A 224 -26.64 -1.03 3.03
CA GLY A 224 -28.00 -1.51 2.80
C GLY A 224 -28.14 -3.00 3.13
N PRO A 225 -29.34 -3.57 2.96
CA PRO A 225 -29.57 -4.99 3.20
C PRO A 225 -28.77 -5.86 2.22
N VAL A 226 -28.37 -7.04 2.68
CA VAL A 226 -27.78 -8.06 1.82
C VAL A 226 -28.91 -8.73 1.03
N VAL A 227 -28.77 -8.75 -0.29
CA VAL A 227 -29.74 -9.34 -1.23
C VAL A 227 -29.03 -10.34 -2.14
N PRO A 228 -29.72 -11.39 -2.62
CA PRO A 228 -29.23 -12.19 -3.73
C PRO A 228 -29.10 -11.31 -4.98
N GLY A 229 -27.99 -11.42 -5.70
CA GLY A 229 -27.77 -10.65 -6.92
C GLY A 229 -26.35 -10.72 -7.43
N GLU A 230 -26.11 -10.11 -8.59
CA GLU A 230 -24.78 -9.94 -9.14
C GLU A 230 -24.13 -8.64 -8.63
N PRO A 231 -22.83 -8.65 -8.31
CA PRO A 231 -22.09 -7.44 -7.98
C PRO A 231 -21.96 -6.50 -9.18
N LEU A 232 -21.80 -5.21 -8.91
CA LEU A 232 -21.59 -4.20 -9.94
C LEU A 232 -20.14 -4.26 -10.44
N GLY A 233 -19.98 -4.59 -11.72
CA GLY A 233 -18.69 -4.59 -12.40
C GLY A 233 -18.08 -3.18 -12.48
N ARG A 234 -16.74 -3.10 -12.52
CA ARG A 234 -16.02 -1.83 -12.67
C ARG A 234 -16.21 -1.22 -14.06
N GLU A 235 -16.18 -2.05 -15.09
CA GLU A 235 -16.30 -1.60 -16.47
C GLU A 235 -17.74 -1.19 -16.80
N ALA A 236 -17.91 -0.27 -17.74
CA ALA A 236 -19.22 -0.03 -18.33
C ALA A 236 -19.66 -1.33 -19.02
N GLY A 237 -20.85 -1.83 -18.70
CA GLY A 237 -21.40 -2.96 -19.43
C GLY A 237 -21.51 -2.60 -20.92
N ALA A 238 -21.22 -3.54 -21.81
CA ALA A 238 -21.71 -3.44 -23.17
C ALA A 238 -23.24 -3.39 -23.06
N SER A 239 -23.87 -2.28 -23.46
CA SER A 239 -25.32 -2.20 -23.56
C SER A 239 -25.82 -3.45 -24.28
N ALA A 240 -26.79 -4.16 -23.70
CA ALA A 240 -27.41 -5.30 -24.34
C ALA A 240 -27.80 -4.90 -25.77
N GLU A 241 -27.12 -5.50 -26.75
CA GLU A 241 -27.45 -5.33 -28.16
C GLU A 241 -28.90 -5.80 -28.35
N PRO A 242 -29.79 -5.00 -28.95
CA PRO A 242 -31.16 -5.44 -29.17
C PRO A 242 -31.12 -6.67 -30.07
N SER A 243 -31.60 -7.82 -29.57
CA SER A 243 -31.73 -9.03 -30.37
C SER A 243 -32.47 -8.71 -31.67
N PRO A 244 -31.93 -9.07 -32.85
CA PRO A 244 -32.64 -8.85 -34.10
C PRO A 244 -33.87 -9.75 -34.10
N GLY A 245 -35.04 -9.13 -34.01
CA GLY A 245 -36.31 -9.81 -34.20
C GLY A 245 -36.35 -10.40 -35.60
N THR A 246 -36.49 -11.72 -35.69
CA THR A 246 -36.84 -12.42 -36.93
C THR A 246 -38.18 -11.90 -37.44
N SER A 247 -38.15 -11.23 -38.60
CA SER A 247 -39.31 -11.06 -39.49
C SER A 247 -39.25 -12.13 -40.59
#